data_AF-A0AAD4X3V7-F1
#
_entry.id   AF-A0AAD4X3V7-F1
#
_cell.length_a   1.000
_cell.length_b   1.000
_cell.length_c   1.000
_cell.angle_alpha   90.00
_cell.angle_beta   90.00
_cell.angle_gamma   90.00
#
_symmetry.space_group_name_H-M   'P 1'
#
loop_
_entity.id
_entity.type
_entity.pdbx_description
1 polymer ?
#
loop_
_entity_poly.entity_id
_entity_poly.type
_entity_poly.pdbx_seq_one_letter_code
_entity_poly.pdbx_strand_id
1 'polypeptide(L)'
;MDKACEEILSPSRPKWRKVAYGGMQPGYEDNYTDESFLEGSTIRPPGELTNPTLTSNISLNASIVASVLIASRLPSRLQVFAIVLFSLQVFLFAPLITYCIKKYSFVLHLLFSSGLMVVTLGFVFTLHPLLFVLLLSLLVFVTVICPYWLIKIQEYKFEINGPWDEAKLCFDITE
;
A
#
# COMPACT_ATOMS: atom_id res chain seq x y z
N MET A 1 -54.71 -17.59 -36.56
CA MET A 1 -54.59 -16.13 -36.52
C MET A 1 -53.65 -15.73 -35.37
N ASP A 2 -52.56 -16.47 -35.13
CA ASP A 2 -52.02 -16.52 -33.75
C ASP A 2 -50.48 -16.51 -33.67
N LYS A 3 -49.78 -16.04 -34.71
CA LYS A 3 -48.33 -15.77 -34.63
C LYS A 3 -47.98 -14.28 -34.49
N ALA A 4 -48.97 -13.39 -34.54
CA ALA A 4 -48.76 -11.95 -34.48
C ALA A 4 -48.92 -11.34 -33.07
N CYS A 5 -49.43 -12.11 -32.10
CA CYS A 5 -49.74 -11.58 -30.76
C CYS A 5 -48.63 -11.77 -29.71
N GLU A 6 -47.60 -12.57 -29.98
CA GLU A 6 -46.56 -12.87 -28.99
C GLU A 6 -45.33 -11.95 -29.10
N GLU A 7 -45.30 -11.06 -30.10
CA GLU A 7 -44.21 -10.11 -30.31
C GLU A 7 -44.42 -8.75 -29.60
N ILE A 8 -45.58 -8.55 -28.96
CA ILE A 8 -45.97 -7.26 -28.37
C ILE A 8 -45.50 -7.11 -26.90
N LEU A 9 -45.03 -8.17 -26.25
CA LEU A 9 -44.68 -8.13 -24.81
C LEU A 9 -43.18 -8.33 -24.50
N SER A 10 -42.30 -7.62 -25.20
CA SER A 10 -40.90 -7.49 -24.78
C SER A 10 -40.51 -6.01 -24.73
N PRO A 11 -40.38 -5.39 -23.55
CA PRO A 11 -39.82 -4.05 -23.47
C PRO A 11 -38.33 -4.13 -23.82
N SER A 12 -38.00 -3.77 -25.06
CA SER A 12 -36.61 -3.64 -25.50
C SER A 12 -35.97 -2.51 -24.70
N ARG A 13 -35.17 -2.88 -23.70
CA ARG A 13 -34.43 -1.91 -22.88
C ARG A 13 -33.52 -1.11 -23.82
N PRO A 14 -33.57 0.24 -23.79
CA PRO A 14 -32.71 1.04 -24.65
C PRO A 14 -31.25 0.70 -24.36
N LYS A 15 -30.51 0.34 -25.41
CA LYS A 15 -29.09 0.04 -25.32
C LYS A 15 -28.35 1.35 -25.05
N TRP A 16 -27.82 1.50 -23.85
CA TRP A 16 -27.01 2.66 -23.46
C TRP A 16 -25.92 2.92 -24.50
N ARG A 17 -25.92 4.14 -25.06
CA ARG A 17 -24.89 4.63 -25.98
C ARG A 17 -23.99 5.58 -25.20
N LYS A 18 -22.67 5.36 -25.24
CA LYS A 18 -21.70 6.32 -24.67
C LYS A 18 -21.69 7.57 -25.56
N VAL A 19 -22.47 8.59 -25.19
CA VAL A 19 -22.56 9.86 -25.93
C VAL A 19 -21.46 10.84 -25.50
N ALA A 20 -20.87 10.65 -24.32
CA ALA A 20 -19.92 11.61 -23.74
C ALA A 20 -18.54 11.67 -24.42
N TYR A 21 -18.08 10.58 -25.05
CA TYR A 21 -16.75 10.51 -25.69
C TYR A 21 -16.74 9.74 -27.03
N GLY A 22 -17.91 9.33 -27.51
CA GLY A 22 -18.04 8.38 -28.63
C GLY A 22 -18.33 9.01 -29.99
N GLY A 23 -18.31 10.34 -30.11
CA GLY A 23 -18.59 11.04 -31.35
C GLY A 23 -17.70 12.27 -31.48
N MET A 24 -16.85 12.29 -32.50
CA MET A 24 -16.19 13.49 -32.98
C MET A 24 -17.31 14.47 -33.39
N GLN A 25 -17.49 15.57 -32.63
CA GLN A 25 -18.39 16.65 -33.05
C GLN A 25 -17.79 17.30 -34.31
N PRO A 26 -18.44 17.21 -35.48
CA PRO A 26 -17.90 17.80 -36.70
C PRO A 26 -17.98 19.33 -36.58
N GLY A 27 -16.83 20.02 -36.63
CA GLY A 27 -16.78 21.47 -36.77
C GLY A 27 -16.30 22.28 -35.57
N TYR A 28 -15.67 21.66 -34.57
CA TYR A 28 -14.91 22.37 -33.56
C TYR A 28 -13.42 22.02 -33.73
N GLU A 29 -12.54 23.03 -33.80
CA GLU A 29 -11.11 22.76 -33.65
C GLU A 29 -10.89 22.15 -32.27
N ASP A 30 -10.13 21.06 -32.23
CA ASP A 30 -9.67 20.50 -30.97
C ASP A 30 -8.79 21.56 -30.32
N ASN A 31 -9.23 22.10 -29.18
CA ASN A 31 -8.36 22.86 -28.28
C ASN A 31 -7.34 21.87 -27.70
N TYR A 32 -6.35 21.51 -28.51
CA TYR A 32 -5.27 20.62 -28.16
C TYR A 32 -4.52 21.28 -27.00
N THR A 33 -4.78 20.78 -25.81
CA THR A 33 -4.04 21.14 -24.61
C THR A 33 -2.94 20.11 -24.50
N ASP A 34 -1.69 20.57 -24.47
CA ASP A 34 -0.55 19.67 -24.31
C ASP A 34 -0.76 18.78 -23.08
N GLU A 35 -0.38 17.50 -23.17
CA GLU A 35 -0.55 16.53 -22.07
C GLU A 35 0.12 17.00 -20.76
N SER A 36 1.10 17.92 -20.87
CA SER A 36 1.76 18.61 -19.75
C SER A 36 0.82 19.50 -18.93
N PHE A 37 -0.30 19.97 -19.51
CA PHE A 37 -1.30 20.78 -18.83
C PHE A 37 -2.05 19.96 -17.76
N LEU A 38 -2.27 18.66 -18.03
CA LEU A 38 -2.89 17.73 -17.08
C LEU A 38 -1.88 17.12 -16.11
N GLU A 39 -0.59 17.14 -16.43
CA GLU A 39 0.48 16.69 -15.53
C GLU A 39 0.53 17.55 -14.24
N GLY A 40 0.22 18.85 -14.35
CA GLY A 40 0.03 19.74 -13.20
C GLY A 40 -1.32 19.59 -12.47
N SER A 41 -2.31 18.96 -13.10
CA SER A 41 -3.68 18.77 -12.59
C SER A 41 -3.90 17.39 -11.97
N THR A 42 -2.84 16.59 -11.79
CA THR A 42 -2.94 15.37 -10.98
C THR A 42 -3.11 15.78 -9.51
N ILE A 43 -4.36 16.05 -9.13
CA ILE A 43 -4.79 16.20 -7.75
C ILE A 43 -4.52 14.85 -7.11
N ARG A 44 -3.36 14.73 -6.45
CA ARG A 44 -3.06 13.56 -5.63
C ARG A 44 -4.18 13.47 -4.60
N PRO A 45 -4.90 12.34 -4.50
CA PRO A 45 -5.95 12.18 -3.52
C PRO A 45 -5.37 12.47 -2.12
N PRO A 46 -6.16 13.08 -1.20
CA PRO A 46 -5.73 13.31 0.17
C PRO A 46 -5.45 11.96 0.84
N GLY A 47 -4.18 11.55 0.80
CA GLY A 47 -3.71 10.20 1.14
C GLY A 47 -2.48 9.75 0.34
N GLU A 48 -2.21 10.34 -0.83
CA GLU A 48 -1.11 9.94 -1.74
C GLU A 48 0.10 10.90 -1.66
N LEU A 49 0.42 11.32 -0.44
CA LEU A 49 1.62 12.12 -0.13
C LEU A 49 2.73 11.25 0.50
N THR A 50 2.77 9.96 0.17
CA THR A 50 3.92 9.12 0.51
C THR A 50 5.02 9.40 -0.50
N ASN A 51 5.90 10.37 -0.22
CA ASN A 51 7.15 10.47 -0.97
C ASN A 51 7.96 9.20 -0.67
N PRO A 52 8.09 8.25 -1.62
CA PRO A 52 8.79 6.99 -1.36
C PRO A 52 10.26 7.24 -1.01
N THR A 53 10.82 8.32 -1.54
CA THR A 53 12.14 8.85 -1.24
C THR A 53 12.29 9.24 0.23
N LEU A 54 11.30 9.91 0.83
CA LEU A 54 11.33 10.30 2.25
C LEU A 54 11.36 9.07 3.16
N THR A 55 10.48 8.10 2.91
CA THR A 55 10.40 6.87 3.71
C THR A 55 11.68 6.04 3.59
N SER A 56 12.23 5.95 2.38
CA SER A 56 13.52 5.29 2.13
C SER A 56 14.67 5.97 2.88
N ASN A 57 14.74 7.31 2.85
CA ASN A 57 15.78 8.08 3.53
C ASN A 57 15.69 7.92 5.05
N ILE A 58 14.48 7.94 5.62
CA ILE A 58 14.27 7.72 7.06
C ILE A 58 14.75 6.33 7.46
N SER A 59 14.41 5.30 6.69
CA SER A 59 14.81 3.91 6.97
C SER A 59 16.33 3.74 6.97
N LEU A 60 17.01 4.26 5.93
CA LEU A 60 18.47 4.17 5.84
C LEU A 60 19.15 4.95 6.97
N ASN A 61 18.70 6.18 7.25
CA ASN A 61 19.24 6.96 8.36
C ASN A 61 19.05 6.25 9.71
N ALA A 62 17.87 5.68 9.96
CA ALA A 62 17.59 4.90 11.16
C ALA A 62 18.50 3.67 11.29
N SER A 63 18.74 2.95 10.19
CA SER A 63 19.64 1.79 10.18
C SER A 63 21.09 2.16 10.48
N ILE A 64 21.56 3.31 9.97
CA ILE A 64 22.90 3.83 10.25
C ILE A 64 23.01 4.19 11.73
N VAL A 65 22.05 4.94 12.27
CA VAL A 65 22.03 5.30 13.70
C VAL A 65 22.03 4.05 14.59
N ALA A 66 21.19 3.05 14.28
CA ALA A 66 21.15 1.79 15.02
C ALA A 66 22.50 1.06 14.99
N SER A 67 23.14 0.98 13.81
CA SER A 67 24.47 0.37 13.67
C SER A 67 25.54 1.07 14.53
N VAL A 68 25.51 2.40 14.57
CA VAL A 68 26.44 3.21 15.35
C VAL A 68 26.19 3.07 16.86
N LEU A 69 24.93 2.98 17.29
CA LEU A 69 24.58 2.74 18.69
C LEU A 69 25.08 1.39 19.18
N ILE A 70 24.96 0.34 18.37
CA ILE A 70 25.53 -0.98 18.68
C ILE A 70 27.05 -0.87 18.74
N ALA A 71 27.66 -0.26 17.72
CA ALA A 71 29.11 -0.11 17.62
C ALA A 71 29.71 0.67 18.81
N SER A 72 29.00 1.66 19.34
CA SER A 72 29.43 2.48 20.49
C SER A 72 29.71 1.69 21.76
N ARG A 73 29.18 0.46 21.87
CA ARG A 73 29.37 -0.42 23.03
C ARG A 73 30.61 -1.31 22.91
N LEU A 74 31.30 -1.30 21.77
CA LEU A 74 32.45 -2.16 21.53
C LEU A 74 33.76 -1.43 21.89
N PRO A 75 34.69 -2.08 22.60
CA PRO A 75 35.91 -1.43 23.09
C PRO A 75 37.03 -1.31 22.04
N SER A 76 36.98 -2.10 20.96
CA SER A 76 38.06 -2.17 19.95
C SER A 76 37.70 -1.49 18.63
N ARG A 77 38.63 -0.69 18.09
CA ARG A 77 38.46 0.00 16.79
C ARG A 77 38.20 -0.96 15.62
N LEU A 78 38.85 -2.13 15.61
CA LEU A 78 38.66 -3.13 14.55
C LEU A 78 37.27 -3.75 14.61
N GLN A 79 36.74 -3.99 15.81
CA GLN A 79 35.40 -4.55 15.97
C GLN A 79 34.33 -3.54 15.58
N VAL A 80 34.52 -2.26 15.92
CA VAL A 80 33.66 -1.15 15.49
C VAL A 80 33.63 -1.06 13.95
N PHE A 81 34.78 -1.10 13.31
CA PHE A 81 34.85 -1.09 11.85
C PHE A 81 34.12 -2.29 11.23
N ALA A 82 34.37 -3.50 11.75
CA ALA A 82 33.76 -4.73 11.26
C ALA A 82 32.22 -4.73 11.43
N ILE A 83 31.71 -4.36 12.62
CA ILE A 83 30.27 -4.39 12.88
C ILE A 83 29.53 -3.33 12.05
N VAL A 84 30.10 -2.14 11.87
CA VAL A 84 29.50 -1.07 11.07
C VAL A 84 29.47 -1.46 9.59
N LEU A 85 30.59 -1.93 9.03
CA LEU A 85 30.62 -2.40 7.65
C LEU A 85 29.66 -3.56 7.40
N PHE A 86 29.64 -4.54 8.31
CA PHE A 86 28.73 -5.67 8.21
C PHE A 86 27.26 -5.23 8.28
N SER A 87 26.93 -4.33 9.20
CA SER A 87 25.56 -3.78 9.33
C SER A 87 25.14 -3.04 8.08
N LEU A 88 26.01 -2.20 7.51
CA LEU A 88 25.73 -1.51 6.26
C LEU A 88 25.50 -2.48 5.11
N GLN A 89 26.35 -3.50 4.97
CA GLN A 89 26.17 -4.55 3.95
C GLN A 89 24.82 -5.25 4.12
N VAL A 90 24.44 -5.64 5.34
CA VAL A 90 23.15 -6.30 5.58
C VAL A 90 21.98 -5.36 5.28
N PHE A 91 22.01 -4.11 5.76
CA PHE A 91 20.89 -3.17 5.57
C PHE A 91 20.71 -2.71 4.12
N LEU A 92 21.80 -2.57 3.36
CA LEU A 92 21.72 -2.22 1.93
C LEU A 92 21.20 -3.40 1.09
N PHE A 93 21.65 -4.63 1.38
CA PHE A 93 21.29 -5.80 0.58
C PHE A 93 19.99 -6.48 1.02
N ALA A 94 19.56 -6.33 2.28
CA ALA A 94 18.29 -6.88 2.77
C ALA A 94 17.06 -6.53 1.90
N PRO A 95 16.81 -5.25 1.51
CA PRO A 95 15.68 -4.93 0.65
C PRO A 95 15.81 -5.56 -0.75
N LEU A 96 17.03 -5.65 -1.29
CA LEU A 96 17.28 -6.30 -2.59
C LEU A 96 17.02 -7.81 -2.53
N ILE A 97 17.51 -8.49 -1.49
CA ILE A 97 17.28 -9.93 -1.28
C ILE A 97 15.79 -10.21 -1.14
N THR A 98 15.09 -9.41 -0.33
CA THR A 98 13.64 -9.51 -0.12
C THR A 98 12.87 -9.32 -1.42
N TYR A 99 13.28 -8.36 -2.25
CA TYR A 99 12.72 -8.12 -3.58
C TYR A 99 12.92 -9.32 -4.51
N CYS A 100 14.13 -9.85 -4.61
CA CYS A 100 14.45 -11.00 -5.45
C CYS A 100 13.66 -12.26 -5.04
N ILE A 101 13.57 -12.50 -3.73
CA ILE A 101 12.80 -13.61 -3.15
C ILE A 101 11.31 -13.48 -3.50
N LYS A 102 10.73 -12.29 -3.31
CA LYS A 102 9.33 -12.02 -3.63
C LYS A 102 9.03 -12.21 -5.12
N LYS A 103 9.97 -11.85 -6.00
CA LYS A 103 9.85 -12.05 -7.45
C LYS A 103 9.87 -13.53 -7.84
N TYR A 104 10.61 -14.36 -7.11
CA TYR A 104 10.67 -15.80 -7.38
C TYR A 104 9.41 -16.53 -6.90
N SER A 105 9.01 -16.33 -5.65
CA SER A 105 7.79 -16.93 -5.09
C SER A 105 7.32 -16.21 -3.84
N PHE A 106 6.02 -15.91 -3.78
CA PHE A 106 5.40 -15.33 -2.59
C PHE A 106 5.48 -16.25 -1.36
N VAL A 107 5.35 -17.56 -1.56
CA VAL A 107 5.43 -18.55 -0.47
C VAL A 107 6.83 -18.58 0.12
N LEU A 108 7.86 -18.53 -0.73
CA LEU A 108 9.25 -18.49 -0.27
C LEU A 108 9.54 -17.22 0.54
N HIS A 109 9.02 -16.07 0.09
CA HIS A 109 9.11 -14.83 0.85
C HIS A 109 8.47 -14.94 2.24
N LEU A 110 7.26 -15.54 2.32
CA LEU A 110 6.56 -15.74 3.58
C LEU A 110 7.34 -16.67 4.52
N LEU A 111 7.84 -17.80 4.00
CA LEU A 111 8.64 -18.75 4.78
C LEU A 111 9.96 -18.13 5.25
N PHE A 112 10.67 -17.40 4.39
CA PHE A 112 11.92 -16.73 4.74
C PHE A 112 11.71 -15.67 5.83
N SER A 113 10.68 -14.82 5.68
CA SER A 113 10.33 -13.80 6.67
C SER A 113 9.88 -14.44 8.00
N SER A 114 9.04 -15.47 7.94
CA SER A 114 8.61 -16.22 9.13
C SER A 114 9.78 -16.91 9.82
N GLY A 115 10.73 -17.47 9.07
CA GLY A 115 11.92 -18.13 9.61
C GLY A 115 12.82 -17.14 10.35
N LEU A 116 13.12 -15.99 9.74
CA LEU A 116 13.87 -14.90 10.40
C LEU A 116 13.19 -14.46 11.70
N MET A 117 11.86 -14.29 11.67
CA MET A 117 11.08 -13.90 12.85
C MET A 117 11.22 -14.90 14.00
N VAL A 118 11.06 -16.19 13.71
CA VAL A 118 11.15 -17.26 14.72
C VAL A 118 12.56 -17.33 15.31
N VAL A 119 13.60 -17.20 14.47
CA VAL A 119 15.00 -17.17 14.92
C VAL A 119 15.23 -15.98 15.86
N THR A 120 14.78 -14.78 15.50
CA THR A 120 14.90 -13.59 16.36
C THR A 120 14.17 -13.78 17.69
N LEU A 121 12.93 -14.29 17.67
CA LEU A 121 12.18 -14.56 18.90
C LEU A 121 12.88 -15.61 19.78
N GLY A 122 13.46 -16.65 19.18
CA GLY A 122 14.24 -17.66 19.88
C GLY A 122 15.45 -17.06 20.61
N PHE A 123 16.21 -16.18 19.95
CA PHE A 123 17.32 -15.47 20.59
C PHE A 123 16.86 -14.52 21.70
N VAL A 124 15.76 -13.78 21.50
CA VAL A 124 15.26 -12.88 22.55
C VAL A 124 14.76 -13.66 23.76
N PHE A 125 14.15 -14.82 23.54
CA PHE A 125 13.71 -15.72 24.61
C PHE A 125 14.89 -16.20 25.48
N THR A 126 16.03 -16.54 24.88
CA THR A 126 17.22 -16.95 25.64
C THR A 126 17.88 -15.80 26.41
N LEU A 127 17.70 -14.55 25.95
CA LEU A 127 18.24 -13.37 26.63
C LEU A 127 17.38 -12.91 27.81
N HIS A 128 16.09 -12.67 27.61
CA HIS A 128 15.21 -12.19 28.68
C HIS A 128 13.70 -12.39 28.38
N PRO A 129 12.93 -13.04 29.27
CA PRO A 129 11.52 -13.35 29.02
C PRO A 129 10.62 -12.11 28.90
N LEU A 130 10.90 -11.02 29.64
CA LEU A 130 10.12 -9.78 29.50
C LEU A 130 10.28 -9.14 28.11
N LEU A 131 11.50 -9.12 27.56
CA LEU A 131 11.74 -8.58 26.22
C LEU A 131 11.04 -9.44 25.16
N PHE A 132 11.00 -10.75 25.37
CA PHE A 132 10.25 -11.67 24.52
C PHE A 132 8.76 -11.35 24.52
N VAL A 133 8.13 -11.23 25.69
CA VAL A 133 6.68 -10.92 25.78
C VAL A 133 6.38 -9.56 25.16
N LEU A 134 7.21 -8.55 25.42
CA LEU A 134 7.04 -7.22 24.85
C LEU A 134 7.13 -7.27 23.31
N LEU A 135 8.20 -7.87 22.77
CA LEU A 135 8.39 -7.98 21.32
C LEU A 135 7.27 -8.78 20.64
N LEU A 136 6.86 -9.90 21.23
CA LEU A 136 5.76 -10.73 20.72
C LEU A 136 4.44 -9.97 20.71
N SER A 137 4.12 -9.26 21.80
CA SER A 137 2.89 -8.47 21.89
C SER A 137 2.84 -7.35 20.86
N LEU A 138 3.94 -6.62 20.67
CA LEU A 138 4.07 -5.58 19.65
C LEU A 138 3.92 -6.15 18.25
N LEU A 139 4.53 -7.31 17.97
CA LEU A 139 4.46 -7.96 16.68
C LEU A 139 3.02 -8.36 16.34
N VAL A 140 2.32 -9.04 17.25
CA VAL A 140 0.91 -9.43 17.06
C VAL A 140 0.02 -8.20 16.90
N PHE A 141 0.28 -7.15 17.67
CA PHE A 141 -0.46 -5.90 17.57
C PHE A 141 -0.34 -5.25 16.19
N VAL A 142 0.89 -5.07 15.69
CA VAL A 142 1.12 -4.39 14.40
C VAL A 142 0.70 -5.26 13.21
N THR A 143 0.93 -6.58 13.28
CA THR A 143 0.70 -7.48 12.13
C THR A 143 -0.72 -8.00 12.02
N VAL A 144 -1.47 -8.11 13.13
CA VAL A 144 -2.82 -8.69 13.14
C VAL A 144 -3.85 -7.70 13.67
N ILE A 145 -3.64 -7.15 14.87
CA ILE A 145 -4.66 -6.33 15.54
C ILE A 145 -4.90 -5.02 14.76
N CYS A 146 -3.84 -4.32 14.39
CA CYS A 146 -3.90 -3.07 13.63
C CYS A 146 -4.62 -3.22 12.29
N PRO A 147 -4.21 -4.12 11.37
CA PRO A 147 -4.92 -4.28 10.10
C PRO A 147 -6.36 -4.78 10.28
N TYR A 148 -6.62 -5.68 11.23
CA TYR A 148 -7.99 -6.11 11.53
C TYR A 148 -8.87 -4.93 11.95
N TRP A 149 -8.35 -4.08 12.84
CA TRP A 149 -9.09 -2.91 13.32
C TRP A 149 -9.30 -1.88 12.20
N LEU A 150 -8.30 -1.65 11.34
CA LEU A 150 -8.42 -0.77 10.18
C LEU A 150 -9.49 -1.27 9.19
N ILE A 151 -9.50 -2.58 8.89
CA ILE A 151 -10.54 -3.19 8.02
C ILE A 151 -11.93 -2.99 8.64
N LYS A 152 -12.07 -3.18 9.95
CA LYS A 152 -13.34 -2.92 10.64
C LYS A 152 -13.77 -1.47 10.58
N ILE A 153 -12.85 -0.53 10.71
CA ILE A 153 -13.16 0.91 10.60
C ILE A 153 -13.56 1.27 9.16
N GLN A 154 -12.99 0.61 8.15
CA GLN A 154 -13.38 0.80 6.75
C GLN A 154 -14.83 0.39 6.47
N GLU A 155 -15.41 -0.57 7.21
CA GLU A 155 -16.83 -0.96 7.08
C GLU A 155 -17.79 0.17 7.45
N TYR A 156 -17.38 1.15 8.28
CA TYR A 156 -18.21 2.29 8.69
C TYR A 156 -18.07 3.51 7.78
N LYS A 157 -17.22 3.45 6.74
CA LYS A 157 -17.05 4.55 5.78
C LYS A 157 -18.06 4.38 4.64
N PHE A 158 -19.21 5.04 4.77
CA PHE A 158 -20.30 5.00 3.78
C PHE A 158 -20.12 5.96 2.58
N GLU A 159 -19.04 6.73 2.55
CA GLU A 159 -18.81 7.76 1.54
C GLU A 159 -17.57 7.41 0.69
N ILE A 160 -17.82 6.91 -0.51
CA ILE A 160 -16.79 6.60 -1.51
C ILE A 160 -16.60 7.86 -2.36
N ASN A 161 -15.95 8.88 -1.81
CA ASN A 161 -15.61 10.08 -2.57
C ASN A 161 -14.63 9.71 -3.69
N GLY A 162 -15.17 9.44 -4.88
CA GLY A 162 -14.41 9.50 -6.12
C GLY A 162 -14.03 10.95 -6.42
N PRO A 163 -12.95 11.21 -7.17
CA PRO A 163 -12.55 12.56 -7.55
C PRO A 163 -13.57 13.32 -8.43
N TRP A 164 -14.67 12.66 -8.83
CA TRP A 164 -15.78 13.20 -9.61
C TRP A 164 -17.15 12.77 -9.07
N ASP A 165 -17.26 12.41 -7.78
CA ASP A 165 -18.54 11.91 -7.26
C ASP A 165 -19.52 13.08 -7.04
N GLU A 166 -20.69 13.00 -7.67
CA GLU A 166 -21.79 13.92 -7.40
C GLU A 166 -22.36 13.65 -6.01
N ALA A 167 -22.46 14.68 -5.18
CA ALA A 167 -23.01 14.58 -3.83
C ALA A 167 -24.45 14.04 -3.89
N LYS A 168 -24.66 12.82 -3.40
CA LYS A 168 -26.00 12.28 -3.20
C LYS A 168 -26.57 12.82 -1.91
N LEU A 169 -27.65 13.58 -2.00
CA LEU A 169 -28.46 13.96 -0.83
C LEU A 169 -29.02 12.67 -0.20
N CYS A 170 -28.57 12.35 1.01
CA CYS A 170 -28.98 11.17 1.79
C CYS A 170 -30.37 11.35 2.44
N PHE A 171 -31.29 12.01 1.75
CA PHE A 171 -32.65 12.18 2.25
C PHE A 171 -33.61 11.97 1.10
N ASP A 172 -34.54 11.02 1.29
CA ASP A 172 -35.66 10.82 0.40
C ASP A 172 -36.49 12.12 0.40
N ILE A 173 -36.71 12.69 -0.78
CA ILE A 173 -37.64 13.80 -0.92
C ILE A 173 -39.01 13.19 -0.64
N THR A 174 -39.49 13.35 0.59
CA THR A 174 -40.90 13.10 0.87
C THR A 174 -41.67 14.24 0.21
N GLU A 175 -42.64 13.88 -0.63
CA GLU A 175 -43.42 14.81 -1.47
C GLU A 175 -44.04 16.00 -0.73
#